data_AF-A0A949GQB9-F1
#
_entry.id   AF-A0A949GQB9-F1
#
_cell.length_a   1.000
_cell.length_b   1.000
_cell.length_c   1.000
_cell.angle_alpha   90.00
_cell.angle_beta   90.00
_cell.angle_gamma   90.00
#
_symmetry.space_group_name_H-M   'P 1'
#
loop_
_entity.id
_entity.type
_entity.pdbx_description
1 polymer ?
#
loop_
_entity_poly.entity_id
_entity_poly.type
_entity_poly.pdbx_seq_one_letter_code
_entity_poly.pdbx_strand_id
1 'polypeptide(L)'
;MPDLSPVLARRVTILGSTGSIGVNTLDVIGHARERYGADALPVEALTAQSNVGALAAQARKIKPKIAVIGDESLYHELKASLLGTGVEVAAGRAAVIAAAAKPSDVVMVAIMGAAALEPALAAVARGATVALANKECIVAAGMVFHRALAASKAAVIPVDSEHNAIFQVFRAADVDEVDRVTLTASGGPFRDWTLESMRTVTPEQAVAHPNWSMGAKISVDSATLMNKGLELIEAHFLFALPPEKLGVVVHPQSIVHCLVSYADGSTLAHLSAPDMRTPIAHALAWPRRISSPSRKLDLPQVGQLTFQAPDYERFRCLALAMEC
;
A
#
# COMPACT_ATOMS: atom_id res chain seq x y z
N MET A 1 -18.96 12.95 18.85
CA MET A 1 -18.00 12.36 17.88
C MET A 1 -17.54 11.02 18.43
N PRO A 2 -17.22 10.01 17.60
CA PRO A 2 -16.67 8.75 18.10
C PRO A 2 -15.36 9.00 18.84
N ASP A 3 -15.15 8.28 19.95
CA ASP A 3 -13.87 8.33 20.67
C ASP A 3 -12.75 7.75 19.79
N LEU A 4 -11.74 8.57 19.49
CA LEU A 4 -10.57 8.20 18.70
C LEU A 4 -9.39 7.79 19.58
N SER A 5 -9.48 7.92 20.91
CA SER A 5 -8.37 7.63 21.83
C SER A 5 -7.76 6.24 21.64
N PRO A 6 -8.55 5.15 21.48
CA PRO A 6 -7.99 3.83 21.24
C PRO A 6 -7.21 3.72 19.92
N VAL A 7 -7.63 4.47 18.89
CA VAL A 7 -6.96 4.49 17.59
C VAL A 7 -5.68 5.32 17.66
N LEU A 8 -5.73 6.48 18.31
CA LEU A 8 -4.60 7.38 18.45
C LEU A 8 -3.52 6.82 19.37
N ALA A 9 -3.85 5.92 20.31
CA ALA A 9 -2.87 5.26 21.17
C ALA A 9 -2.13 4.08 20.48
N ARG A 10 -2.54 3.67 19.27
CA ARG A 10 -1.97 2.51 18.57
C ARG A 10 -0.49 2.73 18.25
N ARG A 11 0.34 1.78 18.65
CA ARG A 11 1.75 1.71 18.29
C ARG A 11 1.91 1.20 16.86
N VAL A 12 2.76 1.87 16.09
CA VAL A 12 2.98 1.58 14.66
C VAL A 12 4.42 1.15 14.43
N THR A 13 4.61 0.00 13.79
CA THR A 13 5.90 -0.38 13.17
C THR A 13 5.83 -0.06 11.68
N ILE A 14 6.84 0.60 11.12
CA ILE A 14 6.92 0.92 9.68
C ILE A 14 8.11 0.21 9.06
N LEU A 15 7.81 -0.80 8.25
CA LEU A 15 8.80 -1.56 7.51
C LEU A 15 9.02 -0.89 6.15
N GLY A 16 10.20 -0.30 5.90
CA GLY A 16 10.47 0.47 4.67
C GLY A 16 10.07 1.95 4.78
N SER A 17 10.43 2.62 5.88
CA SER A 17 10.07 4.01 6.19
C SER A 17 10.65 5.05 5.21
N THR A 18 11.73 4.74 4.52
CA THR A 18 12.41 5.66 3.58
C THR A 18 11.88 5.56 2.15
N GLY A 19 10.98 4.62 1.85
CA GLY A 19 10.28 4.55 0.57
C GLY A 19 9.05 5.46 0.53
N SER A 20 8.43 5.62 -0.65
CA SER A 20 7.27 6.52 -0.85
C SER A 20 6.13 6.27 0.15
N ILE A 21 5.71 5.01 0.35
CA ILE A 21 4.66 4.66 1.32
C ILE A 21 5.10 4.94 2.76
N GLY A 22 6.35 4.62 3.10
CA GLY A 22 6.90 4.91 4.43
C GLY A 22 6.91 6.40 4.76
N VAL A 23 7.35 7.24 3.82
CA VAL A 23 7.34 8.70 3.94
C VAL A 23 5.91 9.22 4.08
N ASN A 24 4.98 8.75 3.25
CA ASN A 24 3.56 9.13 3.36
C ASN A 24 2.93 8.67 4.68
N THR A 25 3.35 7.53 5.22
CA THR A 25 2.91 7.04 6.54
C THR A 25 3.38 7.98 7.64
N LEU A 26 4.63 8.44 7.58
CA LEU A 26 5.15 9.43 8.52
C LEU A 26 4.48 10.80 8.38
N ASP A 27 4.06 11.19 7.16
CA ASP A 27 3.29 12.42 6.92
C ASP A 27 1.90 12.35 7.57
N VAL A 28 1.19 11.22 7.40
CA VAL A 28 -0.10 10.98 8.06
C VAL A 28 0.04 10.99 9.59
N ILE A 29 1.07 10.34 10.14
CA ILE A 29 1.34 10.36 11.59
C ILE A 29 1.68 11.78 12.06
N GLY A 30 2.47 12.54 11.30
CA GLY A 30 2.80 13.94 11.60
C GLY A 30 1.53 14.80 11.69
N HIS A 31 0.66 14.72 10.69
CA HIS A 31 -0.63 15.41 10.67
C HIS A 31 -1.54 14.99 11.83
N ALA A 32 -1.56 13.70 12.17
CA ALA A 32 -2.31 13.21 13.32
C ALA A 32 -1.77 13.80 14.63
N ARG A 33 -0.45 13.93 14.79
CA ARG A 33 0.17 14.53 15.97
C ARG A 33 -0.11 16.02 16.10
N GLU A 34 -0.06 16.76 14.99
CA GLU A 34 -0.42 18.17 14.95
C GLU A 34 -1.89 18.39 15.35
N ARG A 35 -2.78 17.51 14.91
CA ARG A 35 -4.22 17.65 15.15
C ARG A 35 -4.70 17.11 16.50
N TYR A 36 -4.13 15.99 16.95
CA TYR A 36 -4.65 15.21 18.08
C TYR A 36 -3.67 15.12 19.27
N GLY A 37 -2.46 15.67 19.14
CA GLY A 37 -1.45 15.69 20.20
C GLY A 37 -0.22 14.85 19.86
N ALA A 38 0.94 15.22 20.43
CA ALA A 38 2.25 14.65 20.08
C ALA A 38 2.36 13.13 20.26
N ASP A 39 1.55 12.55 21.14
CA ASP A 39 1.51 11.12 21.45
C ASP A 39 0.59 10.32 20.53
N ALA A 40 -0.06 10.94 19.54
CA ALA A 40 -0.84 10.22 18.55
C ALA A 40 0.05 9.32 17.67
N LEU A 41 -0.39 8.08 17.48
CA LEU A 41 0.26 7.03 16.70
C LEU A 41 1.75 6.90 17.05
N PRO A 42 2.08 6.48 18.29
CA PRO A 42 3.46 6.26 18.69
C PRO A 42 4.14 5.25 17.76
N VAL A 43 5.39 5.49 17.41
CA VAL A 43 6.13 4.60 16.48
C VAL A 43 7.04 3.69 17.28
N GLU A 44 6.87 2.39 17.10
CA GLU A 44 7.69 1.37 17.76
C GLU A 44 9.02 1.19 17.01
N ALA A 45 8.95 0.99 15.69
CA ALA A 45 10.13 0.73 14.88
C ALA A 45 10.04 1.38 13.49
N LEU A 46 11.18 1.85 13.00
CA LEU A 46 11.39 2.25 11.60
C LEU A 46 12.43 1.35 10.97
N THR A 47 12.21 0.91 9.74
CA THR A 47 13.22 0.16 8.98
C THR A 47 13.49 0.77 7.61
N ALA A 48 14.71 0.65 7.12
CA ALA A 48 15.08 1.00 5.75
C ALA A 48 16.07 -0.03 5.21
N GLN A 49 16.21 -0.19 3.90
CA GLN A 49 17.21 -1.11 3.35
C GLN A 49 18.63 -0.51 3.45
N SER A 50 18.86 0.66 2.85
CA SER A 50 20.20 1.25 2.74
C SER A 50 20.27 2.77 2.93
N ASN A 51 19.14 3.47 3.03
CA ASN A 51 19.13 4.94 3.16
C ASN A 51 19.28 5.38 4.61
N VAL A 52 20.52 5.34 5.13
CA VAL A 52 20.86 5.74 6.50
C VAL A 52 20.48 7.18 6.80
N GLY A 53 20.81 8.11 5.90
CA GLY A 53 20.54 9.54 6.09
C GLY A 53 19.04 9.83 6.31
N ALA A 54 18.18 9.29 5.45
CA ALA A 54 16.74 9.45 5.60
C ALA A 54 16.21 8.74 6.85
N LEU A 55 16.66 7.50 7.13
CA LEU A 55 16.24 6.77 8.32
C LEU A 55 16.63 7.50 9.61
N ALA A 56 17.85 8.03 9.70
CA ALA A 56 18.32 8.78 10.86
C ALA A 56 17.55 10.10 11.05
N ALA A 57 17.29 10.83 9.96
CA ALA A 57 16.49 12.06 10.00
C ALA A 57 15.05 11.78 10.47
N GLN A 58 14.42 10.73 9.95
CA GLN A 58 13.09 10.27 10.37
C GLN A 58 13.10 9.86 11.84
N ALA A 59 14.07 9.05 12.28
CA ALA A 59 14.15 8.58 13.66
C ALA A 59 14.38 9.73 14.67
N ARG A 60 15.17 10.76 14.33
CA ARG A 60 15.34 11.95 15.19
C ARG A 60 14.04 12.74 15.35
N LYS A 61 13.26 12.88 14.29
CA LYS A 61 11.97 13.59 14.30
C LYS A 61 10.90 12.81 15.04
N ILE A 62 10.79 11.51 14.74
CA ILE A 62 9.67 10.65 15.15
C ILE A 62 9.91 10.00 16.51
N LYS A 63 11.18 9.82 16.89
CA LYS A 63 11.66 9.17 18.12
C LYS A 63 11.08 7.76 18.32
N PRO A 64 11.28 6.83 17.37
CA PRO A 64 10.86 5.45 17.54
C PRO A 64 11.68 4.76 18.66
N LYS A 65 11.24 3.59 19.13
CA LYS A 65 12.07 2.79 20.07
C LYS A 65 13.31 2.25 19.39
N ILE A 66 13.20 1.81 18.13
CA ILE A 66 14.30 1.24 17.35
C ILE A 66 14.29 1.71 15.90
N ALA A 67 15.49 1.92 15.34
CA ALA A 67 15.72 2.08 13.91
C ALA A 67 16.56 0.90 13.38
N VAL A 68 16.11 0.26 12.29
CA VAL A 68 16.76 -0.92 11.72
C VAL A 68 17.17 -0.68 10.27
N ILE A 69 18.46 -0.89 9.96
CA ILE A 69 18.96 -0.85 8.59
C ILE A 69 19.12 -2.26 8.03
N GLY A 70 18.54 -2.56 6.87
CA GLY A 70 18.52 -3.90 6.29
C GLY A 70 19.89 -4.37 5.84
N ASP A 71 20.72 -3.45 5.35
CA ASP A 71 22.12 -3.69 5.01
C ASP A 71 23.00 -3.64 6.26
N GLU A 72 23.58 -4.78 6.64
CA GLU A 72 24.42 -4.93 7.83
C GLU A 72 25.68 -4.07 7.79
N SER A 73 26.21 -3.80 6.60
CA SER A 73 27.43 -2.98 6.44
C SER A 73 27.23 -1.54 6.91
N LEU A 74 25.98 -1.07 6.95
CA LEU A 74 25.60 0.29 7.30
C LEU A 74 25.26 0.48 8.78
N TYR A 75 25.39 -0.57 9.61
CA TYR A 75 25.08 -0.52 11.04
C TYR A 75 25.82 0.59 11.77
N HIS A 76 27.14 0.69 11.57
CA HIS A 76 27.98 1.66 12.27
C HIS A 76 27.63 3.11 11.88
N GLU A 77 27.30 3.34 10.61
CA GLU A 77 26.89 4.65 10.11
C GLU A 77 25.55 5.08 10.74
N LEU A 78 24.56 4.19 10.79
CA LEU A 78 23.28 4.47 11.43
C LEU A 78 23.44 4.71 12.94
N LYS A 79 24.25 3.89 13.62
CA LYS A 79 24.52 4.03 15.05
C LYS A 79 25.18 5.36 15.38
N ALA A 80 26.21 5.76 14.63
CA ALA A 80 26.83 7.06 14.77
C ALA A 80 25.81 8.19 14.52
N SER A 81 25.00 8.07 13.46
CA SER A 81 23.95 9.02 13.09
C SER A 81 22.82 9.16 14.11
N LEU A 82 22.71 8.27 15.10
CA LEU A 82 21.67 8.30 16.14
C LEU A 82 22.23 8.39 17.57
N LEU A 83 23.52 8.64 17.72
CA LEU A 83 24.14 8.83 19.03
C LEU A 83 23.44 9.96 19.81
N GLY A 84 23.16 9.71 21.09
CA GLY A 84 22.49 10.66 21.99
C GLY A 84 20.97 10.80 21.82
N THR A 85 20.36 10.11 20.85
CA THR A 85 18.89 10.19 20.62
C THR A 85 18.08 9.27 21.53
N GLY A 86 18.70 8.23 22.09
CA GLY A 86 18.02 7.17 22.84
C GLY A 86 17.30 6.13 21.97
N VAL A 87 17.38 6.26 20.64
CA VAL A 87 16.82 5.28 19.69
C VAL A 87 17.77 4.08 19.59
N GLU A 88 17.27 2.87 19.81
CA GLU A 88 18.03 1.64 19.61
C GLU A 88 18.36 1.45 18.12
N VAL A 89 19.51 0.84 17.83
CA VAL A 89 19.93 0.57 16.45
C VAL A 89 20.22 -0.91 16.29
N ALA A 90 19.67 -1.51 15.22
CA ALA A 90 19.99 -2.85 14.79
C ALA A 90 20.16 -2.89 13.26
N ALA A 91 20.70 -3.99 12.74
CA ALA A 91 20.88 -4.15 11.31
C ALA A 91 20.68 -5.59 10.84
N GLY A 92 20.46 -5.75 9.54
CA GLY A 92 20.34 -7.04 8.88
C GLY A 92 18.91 -7.55 8.77
N ARG A 93 18.74 -8.56 7.91
CA ARG A 93 17.45 -9.21 7.64
C ARG A 93 16.78 -9.70 8.92
N ALA A 94 17.53 -10.36 9.81
CA ALA A 94 17.01 -10.88 11.07
C ALA A 94 16.45 -9.76 11.97
N ALA A 95 17.11 -8.60 12.01
CA ALA A 95 16.64 -7.45 12.78
C ALA A 95 15.36 -6.84 12.19
N VAL A 96 15.20 -6.82 10.85
CA VAL A 96 13.97 -6.34 10.20
C VAL A 96 12.78 -7.25 10.54
N ILE A 97 12.98 -8.57 10.51
CA ILE A 97 11.96 -9.55 10.92
C ILE A 97 11.63 -9.39 12.41
N ALA A 98 12.64 -9.25 13.26
CA ALA A 98 12.45 -9.02 14.68
C ALA A 98 11.69 -7.72 14.97
N ALA A 99 11.92 -6.64 14.20
CA ALA A 99 11.18 -5.40 14.33
C ALA A 99 9.68 -5.56 14.01
N ALA A 100 9.35 -6.39 13.02
CA ALA A 100 7.95 -6.72 12.71
C ALA A 100 7.29 -7.58 13.81
N ALA A 101 8.09 -8.44 14.47
CA ALA A 101 7.65 -9.30 15.57
C ALA A 101 7.53 -8.58 16.93
N LYS A 102 8.13 -7.39 17.10
CA LYS A 102 7.99 -6.59 18.33
C LYS A 102 6.53 -6.18 18.58
N PRO A 103 6.06 -6.08 19.84
CA PRO A 103 4.69 -5.69 20.15
C PRO A 103 4.34 -4.29 19.61
N SER A 104 3.49 -4.24 18.60
CA SER A 104 2.84 -3.02 18.09
C SER A 104 1.45 -3.36 17.58
N ASP A 105 0.55 -2.38 17.54
CA ASP A 105 -0.85 -2.61 17.17
C ASP A 105 -1.00 -2.71 15.64
N VAL A 106 -0.26 -1.88 14.91
CA VAL A 106 -0.25 -1.84 13.44
C VAL A 106 1.16 -2.00 12.89
N VAL A 107 1.31 -2.83 11.86
CA VAL A 107 2.56 -2.97 11.08
C VAL A 107 2.30 -2.52 9.65
N MET A 108 2.88 -1.40 9.26
CA MET A 108 2.92 -0.94 7.87
C MET A 108 4.00 -1.71 7.11
N VAL A 109 3.59 -2.57 6.18
CA VAL A 109 4.47 -3.36 5.33
C VAL A 109 4.67 -2.61 4.01
N ALA A 110 5.73 -1.81 3.95
CA ALA A 110 6.07 -0.94 2.82
C ALA A 110 7.46 -1.25 2.22
N ILE A 111 8.08 -2.36 2.61
CA ILE A 111 9.27 -2.90 1.94
C ILE A 111 8.86 -3.28 0.50
N MET A 112 9.74 -3.07 -0.47
CA MET A 112 9.49 -3.39 -1.88
C MET A 112 9.78 -4.87 -2.19
N GLY A 113 8.96 -5.49 -3.03
CA GLY A 113 9.18 -6.86 -3.53
C GLY A 113 9.07 -7.95 -2.45
N ALA A 114 9.53 -9.15 -2.80
CA ALA A 114 9.37 -10.34 -1.95
C ALA A 114 10.14 -10.30 -0.61
N ALA A 115 11.08 -9.36 -0.44
CA ALA A 115 11.80 -9.15 0.82
C ALA A 115 10.87 -8.78 1.99
N ALA A 116 9.66 -8.28 1.69
CA ALA A 116 8.64 -7.96 2.67
C ALA A 116 7.95 -9.20 3.29
N LEU A 117 8.03 -10.38 2.65
CA LEU A 117 7.22 -11.54 3.00
C LEU A 117 7.47 -12.05 4.42
N GLU A 118 8.73 -12.31 4.78
CA GLU A 118 9.05 -12.83 6.13
C GLU A 118 8.70 -11.84 7.25
N PRO A 119 9.05 -10.53 7.16
CA PRO A 119 8.56 -9.56 8.13
C PRO A 119 7.04 -9.49 8.21
N ALA A 120 6.33 -9.57 7.08
CA ALA A 120 4.87 -9.56 7.07
C ALA A 120 4.29 -10.80 7.77
N LEU A 121 4.82 -11.99 7.49
CA LEU A 121 4.43 -13.24 8.15
C LEU A 121 4.74 -13.21 9.66
N ALA A 122 5.84 -12.58 10.08
CA ALA A 122 6.16 -12.39 11.50
C ALA A 122 5.14 -11.48 12.21
N ALA A 123 4.65 -10.43 11.54
CA ALA A 123 3.57 -9.59 12.06
C ALA A 123 2.23 -10.34 12.11
N VAL A 124 1.92 -11.13 11.08
CA VAL A 124 0.71 -11.99 11.03
C VAL A 124 0.74 -13.03 12.15
N ALA A 125 1.86 -13.71 12.37
CA ALA A 125 1.99 -14.78 13.36
C ALA A 125 1.66 -14.32 14.79
N ARG A 126 1.98 -13.06 15.14
CA ARG A 126 1.66 -12.49 16.46
C ARG A 126 0.29 -11.83 16.55
N GLY A 127 -0.51 -11.86 15.50
CA GLY A 127 -1.86 -11.30 15.48
C GLY A 127 -1.95 -9.77 15.36
N ALA A 128 -0.95 -9.12 14.72
CA ALA A 128 -0.99 -7.68 14.51
C ALA A 128 -2.03 -7.27 13.44
N THR A 129 -2.42 -5.99 13.42
CA THR A 129 -3.05 -5.42 12.23
C THR A 129 -1.96 -5.11 11.20
N VAL A 130 -1.96 -5.80 10.06
CA VAL A 130 -1.00 -5.61 8.98
C VAL A 130 -1.60 -4.65 7.96
N ALA A 131 -1.07 -3.43 7.93
CA ALA A 131 -1.35 -2.47 6.85
C ALA A 131 -0.45 -2.82 5.66
N LEU A 132 -1.00 -3.52 4.67
CA LEU A 132 -0.23 -4.17 3.60
C LEU A 132 -0.19 -3.29 2.35
N ALA A 133 0.96 -2.68 2.07
CA ALA A 133 1.20 -1.92 0.84
C ALA A 133 2.01 -2.70 -0.20
N ASN A 134 2.65 -3.79 0.21
CA ASN A 134 3.42 -4.67 -0.66
C ASN A 134 2.51 -5.76 -1.24
N LYS A 135 2.13 -5.62 -2.51
CA LYS A 135 1.35 -6.62 -3.24
C LYS A 135 2.12 -7.92 -3.49
N GLU A 136 3.44 -7.85 -3.62
CA GLU A 136 4.26 -9.02 -3.94
C GLU A 136 4.22 -10.10 -2.86
N CYS A 137 3.94 -9.76 -1.60
CA CYS A 137 3.68 -10.73 -0.53
C CYS A 137 2.48 -11.63 -0.87
N ILE A 138 1.43 -11.06 -1.44
CA ILE A 138 0.20 -11.78 -1.79
C ILE A 138 0.39 -12.47 -3.14
N VAL A 139 0.93 -11.78 -4.13
CA VAL A 139 1.07 -12.37 -5.47
C VAL A 139 2.04 -13.55 -5.47
N ALA A 140 3.19 -13.44 -4.82
CA ALA A 140 4.19 -14.51 -4.83
C ALA A 140 3.88 -15.65 -3.85
N ALA A 141 3.10 -15.39 -2.81
CA ALA A 141 2.92 -16.33 -1.69
C ALA A 141 1.50 -16.37 -1.13
N GLY A 142 0.48 -16.07 -1.95
CA GLY A 142 -0.92 -15.89 -1.52
C GLY A 142 -1.45 -17.04 -0.66
N MET A 143 -1.23 -18.29 -1.09
CA MET A 143 -1.62 -19.47 -0.30
C MET A 143 -0.88 -19.60 1.03
N VAL A 144 0.41 -19.25 1.09
CA VAL A 144 1.20 -19.27 2.33
C VAL A 144 0.70 -18.18 3.27
N PHE A 145 0.49 -16.98 2.75
CA PHE A 145 0.03 -15.82 3.50
C PHE A 145 -1.38 -16.04 4.06
N HIS A 146 -2.30 -16.56 3.25
CA HIS A 146 -3.66 -16.89 3.66
C HIS A 146 -3.68 -17.96 4.76
N ARG A 147 -2.87 -19.03 4.63
CA ARG A 147 -2.75 -20.04 5.71
C ARG A 147 -2.23 -19.44 7.01
N ALA A 148 -1.25 -18.54 6.94
CA ALA A 148 -0.73 -17.86 8.12
C ALA A 148 -1.79 -16.94 8.78
N LEU A 149 -2.58 -16.23 7.97
CA LEU A 149 -3.67 -15.38 8.44
C LEU A 149 -4.77 -16.20 9.11
N ALA A 150 -5.19 -17.30 8.50
CA ALA A 150 -6.21 -18.19 9.06
C ALA A 150 -5.77 -18.86 10.38
N ALA A 151 -4.46 -19.03 10.59
CA ALA A 151 -3.90 -19.60 11.80
C ALA A 151 -3.64 -18.56 12.92
N SER A 152 -3.94 -17.28 12.69
CA SER A 152 -3.66 -16.20 13.65
C SER A 152 -4.89 -15.33 13.93
N LYS A 153 -4.72 -14.35 14.82
CA LYS A 153 -5.73 -13.31 15.10
C LYS A 153 -5.45 -12.01 14.36
N ALA A 154 -4.55 -12.05 13.36
CA ALA A 154 -4.17 -10.87 12.62
C ALA A 154 -5.32 -10.37 11.75
N ALA A 155 -5.28 -9.09 11.45
CA ALA A 155 -6.11 -8.49 10.41
C ALA A 155 -5.21 -7.94 9.32
N VAL A 156 -5.65 -7.99 8.07
CA VAL A 156 -4.92 -7.40 6.94
C VAL A 156 -5.78 -6.29 6.40
N ILE A 157 -5.24 -5.08 6.41
CA ILE A 157 -5.88 -3.90 5.82
C ILE A 157 -5.06 -3.52 4.58
N PRO A 158 -5.62 -3.67 3.37
CA PRO A 158 -4.90 -3.30 2.16
C PRO A 158 -4.61 -1.80 2.17
N VAL A 159 -3.40 -1.43 1.74
CA VAL A 159 -2.97 -0.04 1.57
C VAL A 159 -2.88 0.32 0.08
N ASP A 160 -2.71 -0.67 -0.81
CA ASP A 160 -2.85 -0.43 -2.25
C ASP A 160 -4.21 0.22 -2.55
N SER A 161 -4.23 1.21 -3.45
CA SER A 161 -5.29 2.20 -3.51
C SER A 161 -6.63 1.58 -3.92
N GLU A 162 -6.59 0.66 -4.88
CA GLU A 162 -7.73 -0.04 -5.43
C GLU A 162 -8.27 -1.09 -4.45
N HIS A 163 -7.40 -1.81 -3.73
CA HIS A 163 -7.82 -2.79 -2.72
C HIS A 163 -8.30 -2.12 -1.44
N ASN A 164 -7.69 -1.01 -1.03
CA ASN A 164 -8.20 -0.20 0.08
C ASN A 164 -9.58 0.37 -0.29
N ALA A 165 -9.76 0.79 -1.53
CA ALA A 165 -11.04 1.21 -2.06
C ALA A 165 -12.08 0.08 -2.01
N ILE A 166 -11.73 -1.13 -2.48
CA ILE A 166 -12.59 -2.32 -2.34
C ILE A 166 -12.95 -2.51 -0.87
N PHE A 167 -11.96 -2.59 0.02
CA PHE A 167 -12.17 -2.84 1.44
C PHE A 167 -13.11 -1.82 2.11
N GLN A 168 -13.17 -0.58 1.60
CA GLN A 168 -14.05 0.46 2.13
C GLN A 168 -15.50 0.39 1.63
N VAL A 169 -15.76 -0.23 0.47
CA VAL A 169 -17.12 -0.34 -0.12
C VAL A 169 -17.65 -1.76 -0.18
N PHE A 170 -16.76 -2.75 -0.07
CA PHE A 170 -17.04 -4.17 -0.07
C PHE A 170 -17.32 -4.62 1.36
N ARG A 171 -18.44 -5.31 1.53
CA ARG A 171 -18.81 -5.95 2.78
C ARG A 171 -18.50 -7.43 2.64
N ALA A 172 -17.57 -7.93 3.47
CA ALA A 172 -17.12 -9.33 3.38
C ALA A 172 -18.23 -10.38 3.59
N ALA A 173 -19.37 -10.01 4.18
CA ALA A 173 -20.53 -10.89 4.30
C ALA A 173 -21.28 -11.11 2.97
N ASP A 174 -20.98 -10.31 1.95
CA ASP A 174 -21.80 -10.18 0.73
C ASP A 174 -21.06 -10.76 -0.49
N VAL A 175 -20.03 -11.61 -0.31
CA VAL A 175 -19.23 -12.22 -1.41
C VAL A 175 -20.13 -12.92 -2.44
N ASP A 176 -21.20 -13.55 -1.99
CA ASP A 176 -22.18 -14.23 -2.84
C ASP A 176 -23.09 -13.24 -3.59
N GLU A 177 -23.32 -12.05 -3.03
CA GLU A 177 -24.16 -10.99 -3.62
C GLU A 177 -23.39 -10.10 -4.61
N VAL A 178 -22.05 -10.15 -4.57
CA VAL A 178 -21.18 -9.40 -5.47
C VAL A 178 -21.16 -10.07 -6.83
N ASP A 179 -21.57 -9.34 -7.87
CA ASP A 179 -21.48 -9.80 -9.26
C ASP A 179 -20.08 -9.60 -9.81
N ARG A 180 -19.51 -8.41 -9.58
CA ARG A 180 -18.20 -8.05 -10.14
C ARG A 180 -17.50 -6.97 -9.32
N VAL A 181 -16.21 -7.16 -9.07
CA VAL A 181 -15.29 -6.12 -8.60
C VAL A 181 -14.42 -5.69 -9.76
N THR A 182 -14.49 -4.40 -10.09
CA THR A 182 -13.73 -3.80 -11.18
C THR A 182 -12.65 -2.87 -10.62
N LEU A 183 -11.39 -3.25 -10.83
CA LEU A 183 -10.22 -2.44 -10.54
C LEU A 183 -10.03 -1.38 -11.62
N THR A 184 -9.79 -0.13 -11.22
CA THR A 184 -9.55 0.96 -12.16
C THR A 184 -8.06 1.12 -12.43
N ALA A 185 -7.63 1.25 -13.68
CA ALA A 185 -6.24 1.53 -14.05
C ALA A 185 -6.09 2.93 -14.64
N SER A 186 -4.98 3.64 -14.40
CA SER A 186 -4.70 4.92 -15.07
C SER A 186 -4.49 4.78 -16.59
N GLY A 187 -4.10 3.57 -17.03
CA GLY A 187 -3.65 3.27 -18.39
C GLY A 187 -2.13 3.46 -18.59
N GLY A 188 -1.43 4.04 -17.61
CA GLY A 188 0.00 4.33 -17.71
C GLY A 188 0.36 5.42 -18.74
N PRO A 189 1.65 5.76 -18.91
CA PRO A 189 2.11 6.77 -19.87
C PRO A 189 1.84 6.42 -21.33
N PHE A 190 1.66 5.14 -21.66
CA PHE A 190 1.51 4.65 -23.04
C PHE A 190 0.06 4.33 -23.43
N ARG A 191 -0.92 4.73 -22.60
CA ARG A 191 -2.35 4.48 -22.82
C ARG A 191 -2.84 4.86 -24.22
N ASP A 192 -2.32 5.94 -24.79
CA ASP A 192 -2.76 6.47 -26.07
C ASP A 192 -1.75 6.21 -27.20
N TRP A 193 -0.71 5.41 -26.94
CA TRP A 193 0.34 5.10 -27.92
C TRP A 193 -0.04 3.91 -28.81
N THR A 194 0.50 3.90 -30.02
CA THR A 194 0.40 2.73 -30.91
C THR A 194 1.40 1.66 -30.50
N LEU A 195 1.10 0.41 -30.85
CA LEU A 195 2.03 -0.72 -30.67
C LEU A 195 3.40 -0.47 -31.30
N GLU A 196 3.44 0.18 -32.48
CA GLU A 196 4.70 0.50 -33.17
C GLU A 196 5.53 1.51 -32.37
N SER A 197 4.89 2.56 -31.83
CA SER A 197 5.56 3.54 -30.97
C SER A 197 6.09 2.93 -29.67
N MET A 198 5.42 1.90 -29.15
CA MET A 198 5.85 1.23 -27.91
C MET A 198 7.12 0.38 -28.09
N ARG A 199 7.51 0.01 -29.31
CA ARG A 199 8.69 -0.84 -29.58
C ARG A 199 10.02 -0.17 -29.23
N THR A 200 10.06 1.16 -29.17
CA THR A 200 11.28 1.94 -28.95
C THR A 200 11.27 2.70 -27.62
N VAL A 201 10.35 2.35 -26.71
CA VAL A 201 10.21 2.98 -25.40
C VAL A 201 11.48 2.82 -24.57
N THR A 202 11.87 3.89 -23.88
CA THR A 202 12.98 3.87 -22.91
C THR A 202 12.51 3.77 -21.46
N PRO A 203 13.37 3.35 -20.51
CA PRO A 203 13.05 3.37 -19.09
C PRO A 203 12.61 4.74 -18.57
N GLU A 204 13.23 5.83 -19.04
CA GLU A 204 12.91 7.21 -18.64
C GLU A 204 11.47 7.58 -19.02
N GLN A 205 11.00 7.13 -20.19
CA GLN A 205 9.61 7.32 -20.62
C GLN A 205 8.65 6.47 -19.81
N ALA A 206 9.03 5.22 -19.48
CA ALA A 206 8.19 4.31 -18.72
C ALA A 206 7.97 4.78 -17.27
N VAL A 207 8.95 5.45 -16.66
CA VAL A 207 8.82 5.95 -15.28
C VAL A 207 8.08 7.28 -15.16
N ALA A 208 7.81 7.98 -16.27
CA ALA A 208 7.11 9.26 -16.32
C ALA A 208 5.59 9.11 -16.21
N HIS A 209 5.10 8.65 -15.05
CA HIS A 209 3.69 8.36 -14.83
C HIS A 209 2.82 9.64 -14.79
N PRO A 210 1.64 9.69 -15.45
CA PRO A 210 0.84 10.92 -15.57
C PRO A 210 0.25 11.45 -14.26
N ASN A 211 -0.15 10.56 -13.35
CA ASN A 211 -0.92 10.94 -12.15
C ASN A 211 -0.20 10.74 -10.81
N TRP A 212 0.89 9.98 -10.79
CA TRP A 212 1.47 9.44 -9.56
C TRP A 212 2.99 9.61 -9.58
N SER A 213 3.56 10.00 -8.44
CA SER A 213 5.01 9.93 -8.23
C SER A 213 5.34 8.65 -7.47
N MET A 214 5.99 7.70 -8.14
CA MET A 214 6.22 6.35 -7.64
C MET A 214 7.63 5.86 -7.94
N GLY A 215 8.03 4.74 -7.32
CA GLY A 215 9.33 4.11 -7.58
C GLY A 215 9.40 3.49 -8.98
N ALA A 216 10.62 3.36 -9.52
CA ALA A 216 10.82 2.92 -10.91
C ALA A 216 10.13 1.59 -11.27
N LYS A 217 10.19 0.58 -10.39
CA LYS A 217 9.57 -0.74 -10.62
C LYS A 217 8.06 -0.63 -10.86
N ILE A 218 7.33 0.02 -9.94
CA ILE A 218 5.88 0.17 -10.07
C ILE A 218 5.50 1.10 -11.23
N SER A 219 6.31 2.11 -11.54
CA SER A 219 6.05 2.97 -12.70
C SER A 219 6.16 2.19 -14.02
N VAL A 220 7.17 1.32 -14.17
CA VAL A 220 7.30 0.42 -15.32
C VAL A 220 6.15 -0.59 -15.38
N ASP A 221 5.79 -1.20 -14.25
CA ASP A 221 4.65 -2.13 -14.19
C ASP A 221 3.33 -1.44 -14.57
N SER A 222 3.15 -0.17 -14.19
CA SER A 222 1.99 0.63 -14.59
C SER A 222 2.01 0.95 -16.08
N ALA A 223 3.19 1.18 -16.66
CA ALA A 223 3.36 1.44 -18.09
C ALA A 223 3.05 0.21 -18.97
N THR A 224 3.18 -1.00 -18.43
CA THR A 224 2.84 -2.25 -19.13
C THR A 224 1.47 -2.81 -18.74
N LEU A 225 0.78 -2.20 -17.79
CA LEU A 225 -0.36 -2.74 -17.05
C LEU A 225 -0.10 -4.08 -16.33
N MET A 226 1.16 -4.52 -16.21
CA MET A 226 1.53 -5.61 -15.29
C MET A 226 1.11 -5.27 -13.86
N ASN A 227 1.23 -4.00 -13.45
CA ASN A 227 0.79 -3.55 -12.13
C ASN A 227 -0.66 -3.95 -11.87
N LYS A 228 -1.56 -3.68 -12.82
CA LYS A 228 -2.97 -4.02 -12.70
C LYS A 228 -3.23 -5.53 -12.74
N GLY A 229 -2.41 -6.28 -13.48
CA GLY A 229 -2.42 -7.74 -13.48
C GLY A 229 -2.08 -8.32 -12.11
N LEU A 230 -0.99 -7.84 -11.48
CA LEU A 230 -0.60 -8.23 -10.13
C LEU A 230 -1.69 -7.87 -9.10
N GLU A 231 -2.37 -6.74 -9.27
CA GLU A 231 -3.45 -6.32 -8.39
C GLU A 231 -4.71 -7.18 -8.52
N LEU A 232 -4.99 -7.77 -9.70
CA LEU A 232 -6.07 -8.76 -9.84
C LEU A 232 -5.76 -10.01 -9.02
N ILE A 233 -4.53 -10.53 -9.11
CA ILE A 233 -4.09 -11.68 -8.31
C ILE A 233 -4.16 -11.34 -6.81
N GLU A 234 -3.74 -10.14 -6.42
CA GLU A 234 -3.85 -9.68 -5.04
C GLU A 234 -5.31 -9.60 -4.58
N ALA A 235 -6.23 -9.08 -5.40
CA ALA A 235 -7.65 -8.98 -5.08
C ALA A 235 -8.30 -10.36 -4.90
N HIS A 236 -7.92 -11.33 -5.75
CA HIS A 236 -8.36 -12.73 -5.62
C HIS A 236 -8.07 -13.28 -4.23
N PHE A 237 -6.83 -13.11 -3.75
CA PHE A 237 -6.43 -13.63 -2.44
C PHE A 237 -6.94 -12.80 -1.26
N LEU A 238 -6.97 -11.47 -1.36
CA LEU A 238 -7.38 -10.60 -0.24
C LEU A 238 -8.88 -10.66 0.04
N PHE A 239 -9.71 -10.83 -1.00
CA PHE A 239 -11.17 -10.77 -0.90
C PHE A 239 -11.84 -12.12 -1.16
N ALA A 240 -11.07 -13.18 -1.39
CA ALA A 240 -11.57 -14.52 -1.73
C ALA A 240 -12.55 -14.50 -2.93
N LEU A 241 -12.29 -13.63 -3.92
CA LEU A 241 -13.12 -13.48 -5.11
C LEU A 241 -12.58 -14.36 -6.23
N PRO A 242 -13.42 -15.17 -6.89
CA PRO A 242 -12.95 -15.98 -8.00
C PRO A 242 -12.62 -15.09 -9.21
N PRO A 243 -11.69 -15.50 -10.10
CA PRO A 243 -11.20 -14.66 -11.20
C PRO A 243 -12.30 -14.07 -12.11
N GLU A 244 -13.39 -14.81 -12.35
CA GLU A 244 -14.52 -14.37 -13.16
C GLU A 244 -15.30 -13.18 -12.58
N LYS A 245 -15.20 -12.96 -11.26
CA LYS A 245 -15.78 -11.78 -10.58
C LYS A 245 -14.83 -10.59 -10.59
N LEU A 246 -13.61 -10.71 -11.12
CA LEU A 246 -12.62 -9.64 -11.14
C LEU A 246 -12.49 -9.05 -12.55
N GLY A 247 -12.47 -7.72 -12.63
CA GLY A 247 -12.37 -6.99 -13.89
C GLY A 247 -11.45 -5.77 -13.82
N VAL A 248 -11.14 -5.22 -14.99
CA VAL A 248 -10.35 -4.00 -15.13
C VAL A 248 -11.07 -3.00 -16.02
N VAL A 249 -11.03 -1.73 -15.64
CA VAL A 249 -11.42 -0.60 -16.50
C VAL A 249 -10.33 0.46 -16.50
N VAL A 250 -10.05 1.06 -17.64
CA VAL A 250 -9.13 2.21 -17.71
C VAL A 250 -9.89 3.47 -17.33
N HIS A 251 -9.43 4.13 -16.27
CA HIS A 251 -9.94 5.39 -15.74
C HIS A 251 -8.78 6.40 -15.61
N PRO A 252 -8.51 7.19 -16.68
CA PRO A 252 -7.37 8.10 -16.76
C PRO A 252 -7.23 9.10 -15.63
N GLN A 253 -8.33 9.53 -15.02
CA GLN A 253 -8.31 10.56 -13.98
C GLN A 253 -7.89 10.01 -12.61
N SER A 254 -7.93 8.68 -12.41
CA SER A 254 -7.56 8.01 -11.15
C SER A 254 -8.29 8.59 -9.92
N ILE A 255 -9.57 8.92 -10.08
CA ILE A 255 -10.45 9.43 -9.00
C ILE A 255 -11.33 8.31 -8.45
N VAL A 256 -11.97 7.54 -9.34
CA VAL A 256 -12.61 6.29 -8.95
C VAL A 256 -11.51 5.25 -8.81
N HIS A 257 -11.39 4.64 -7.62
CA HIS A 257 -10.36 3.65 -7.31
C HIS A 257 -10.88 2.20 -7.41
N CYS A 258 -12.18 1.98 -7.28
CA CYS A 258 -12.80 0.68 -7.58
C CYS A 258 -14.30 0.85 -7.84
N LEU A 259 -14.88 -0.16 -8.49
CA LEU A 259 -16.32 -0.34 -8.58
C LEU A 259 -16.68 -1.75 -8.09
N VAL A 260 -17.70 -1.87 -7.25
CA VAL A 260 -18.25 -3.15 -6.79
C VAL A 260 -19.72 -3.20 -7.20
N SER A 261 -20.03 -4.08 -8.15
CA SER A 261 -21.38 -4.31 -8.67
C SER A 261 -22.03 -5.49 -7.95
N TYR A 262 -23.31 -5.36 -7.63
CA TYR A 262 -24.10 -6.36 -6.89
C TYR A 262 -25.25 -6.90 -7.73
N ALA A 263 -25.76 -8.08 -7.36
CA ALA A 263 -26.82 -8.80 -8.05
C ALA A 263 -28.16 -8.04 -8.18
N ASP A 264 -28.37 -7.00 -7.36
CA ASP A 264 -29.54 -6.11 -7.43
C ASP A 264 -29.41 -5.01 -8.50
N GLY A 265 -28.29 -4.98 -9.23
CA GLY A 265 -27.97 -3.98 -10.26
C GLY A 265 -27.32 -2.71 -9.71
N SER A 266 -27.11 -2.61 -8.39
CA SER A 266 -26.39 -1.48 -7.80
C SER A 266 -24.89 -1.58 -8.04
N THR A 267 -24.21 -0.44 -8.05
CA THR A 267 -22.75 -0.37 -8.09
C THR A 267 -22.27 0.68 -7.11
N LEU A 268 -21.41 0.26 -6.19
CA LEU A 268 -20.74 1.15 -5.24
C LEU A 268 -19.35 1.48 -5.76
N ALA A 269 -18.94 2.73 -5.63
CA ALA A 269 -17.63 3.20 -6.04
C ALA A 269 -16.96 3.98 -4.90
N HIS A 270 -15.67 3.76 -4.70
CA HIS A 270 -14.85 4.59 -3.82
C HIS A 270 -14.15 5.67 -4.64
N LEU A 271 -14.33 6.93 -4.23
CA LEU A 271 -13.73 8.10 -4.88
C LEU A 271 -12.80 8.84 -3.91
N SER A 272 -11.60 9.16 -4.38
CA SER A 272 -10.68 10.07 -3.68
C SER A 272 -9.75 10.77 -4.66
N ALA A 273 -9.04 11.80 -4.20
CA ALA A 273 -7.91 12.32 -4.97
C ALA A 273 -6.81 11.23 -5.04
N PRO A 274 -6.01 11.18 -6.13
CA PRO A 274 -4.90 10.23 -6.26
C PRO A 274 -3.78 10.60 -5.27
N ASP A 275 -3.91 10.11 -4.03
CA ASP A 275 -3.04 10.44 -2.92
C ASP A 275 -3.01 9.28 -1.90
N MET A 276 -1.87 8.58 -1.81
CA MET A 276 -1.70 7.40 -0.95
C MET A 276 -1.88 7.70 0.54
N ARG A 277 -1.83 8.97 0.97
CA ARG A 277 -2.09 9.33 2.37
C ARG A 277 -3.56 9.08 2.76
N THR A 278 -4.47 8.91 1.79
CA THR A 278 -5.86 8.51 2.04
C THR A 278 -5.96 7.04 2.45
N PRO A 279 -5.53 6.05 1.64
CA PRO A 279 -5.58 4.65 2.02
C PRO A 279 -4.69 4.32 3.22
N ILE A 280 -3.55 5.01 3.37
CA ILE A 280 -2.68 4.88 4.56
C ILE A 280 -3.40 5.33 5.84
N ALA A 281 -4.02 6.52 5.83
CA ALA A 281 -4.76 7.00 7.00
C ALA A 281 -5.93 6.09 7.36
N HIS A 282 -6.62 5.53 6.34
CA HIS A 282 -7.64 4.52 6.56
C HIS A 282 -7.06 3.27 7.25
N ALA A 283 -5.95 2.73 6.74
CA ALA A 283 -5.35 1.51 7.29
C ALA A 283 -4.85 1.67 8.74
N LEU A 284 -4.28 2.83 9.08
CA LEU A 284 -3.84 3.12 10.45
C LEU A 284 -5.03 3.27 11.43
N ALA A 285 -6.15 3.80 10.95
CA ALA A 285 -7.28 4.17 11.80
C ALA A 285 -8.43 3.14 11.85
N TRP A 286 -8.45 2.18 10.93
CA TRP A 286 -9.55 1.23 10.80
C TRP A 286 -9.91 0.55 12.14
N PRO A 287 -11.20 0.45 12.52
CA PRO A 287 -12.41 0.72 11.73
C PRO A 287 -12.93 2.16 11.86
N ARG A 288 -12.12 3.10 12.38
CA ARG A 288 -12.45 4.53 12.42
C ARG A 288 -11.77 5.27 11.27
N ARG A 289 -12.11 6.54 11.14
CA ARG A 289 -11.45 7.48 10.25
C ARG A 289 -10.78 8.57 11.09
N ILE A 290 -9.59 8.98 10.68
CA ILE A 290 -8.89 10.13 11.23
C ILE A 290 -8.70 11.18 10.11
N SER A 291 -8.43 12.43 10.50
CA SER A 291 -8.01 13.44 9.54
C SER A 291 -6.71 13.01 8.86
N SER A 292 -6.64 13.17 7.54
CA SER A 292 -5.44 12.96 6.74
C SER A 292 -4.99 14.30 6.11
N PRO A 293 -3.69 14.47 5.82
CA PRO A 293 -3.19 15.61 5.03
C PRO A 293 -3.55 15.51 3.53
N SER A 294 -4.24 14.44 3.09
CA SER A 294 -4.65 14.28 1.71
C SER A 294 -5.52 15.42 1.19
N ARG A 295 -5.34 15.71 -0.10
CA ARG A 295 -6.21 16.64 -0.83
C ARG A 295 -7.65 16.12 -0.80
N LYS A 296 -8.60 17.02 -0.52
CA LYS A 296 -10.02 16.71 -0.63
C LYS A 296 -10.42 16.69 -2.10
N LEU A 297 -11.34 15.80 -2.44
CA LEU A 297 -11.90 15.71 -3.78
C LEU A 297 -12.86 16.88 -4.04
N ASP A 298 -12.66 17.56 -5.18
CA ASP A 298 -13.55 18.60 -5.71
C ASP A 298 -14.05 18.15 -7.09
N LEU A 299 -15.26 17.59 -7.14
CA LEU A 299 -15.82 17.04 -8.37
C LEU A 299 -16.07 18.10 -9.46
N PRO A 300 -16.61 19.30 -9.14
CA PRO A 300 -16.68 20.39 -10.11
C PRO A 300 -15.33 20.74 -10.73
N GLN A 301 -14.25 20.75 -9.95
CA GLN A 301 -12.89 21.00 -10.48
C GLN A 301 -12.38 19.86 -11.36
N VAL A 302 -12.71 18.60 -11.01
CA VAL A 302 -12.35 17.42 -11.82
C VAL A 302 -13.08 17.43 -13.17
N GLY A 303 -14.36 17.85 -13.19
CA GLY A 303 -15.17 17.97 -14.39
C GLY A 303 -15.66 16.61 -14.92
N GLN A 304 -14.81 15.88 -15.63
CA GLN A 304 -15.19 14.66 -16.34
C GLN A 304 -14.47 13.42 -15.80
N LEU A 305 -15.21 12.33 -15.64
CA LEU A 305 -14.70 11.00 -15.36
C LEU A 305 -14.95 10.12 -16.59
N THR A 306 -13.89 9.57 -17.18
CA THR A 306 -13.99 8.71 -18.36
C THR A 306 -13.58 7.27 -18.03
N PHE A 307 -14.19 6.32 -18.74
CA PHE A 307 -13.99 4.89 -18.56
C PHE A 307 -13.85 4.22 -19.92
N GLN A 308 -12.87 3.34 -20.06
CA GLN A 308 -12.56 2.63 -21.31
C GLN A 308 -12.19 1.19 -21.00
N ALA A 309 -12.50 0.26 -21.92
CA ALA A 309 -12.00 -1.10 -21.83
C ALA A 309 -10.46 -1.11 -21.96
N PRO A 310 -9.73 -1.94 -21.19
CA PRO A 310 -8.31 -2.14 -21.42
C PRO A 310 -8.07 -2.82 -22.77
N ASP A 311 -6.96 -2.45 -23.40
CA ASP A 311 -6.51 -3.06 -24.65
C ASP A 311 -5.55 -4.23 -24.34
N TYR A 312 -6.08 -5.45 -24.37
CA TYR A 312 -5.35 -6.67 -24.00
C TYR A 312 -4.29 -7.09 -25.03
N GLU A 313 -4.40 -6.64 -26.28
CA GLU A 313 -3.38 -6.90 -27.30
C GLU A 313 -2.17 -5.99 -27.09
N ARG A 314 -2.43 -4.70 -26.85
CA ARG A 314 -1.38 -3.71 -26.59
C ARG A 314 -0.72 -3.91 -25.24
N PHE A 315 -1.49 -4.24 -24.20
CA PHE A 315 -1.00 -4.47 -22.85
C PHE A 315 -1.03 -5.95 -22.47
N ARG A 316 -0.27 -6.76 -23.22
CA ARG A 316 -0.24 -8.23 -23.07
C ARG A 316 0.11 -8.70 -21.65
N CYS A 317 0.87 -7.92 -20.88
CA CYS A 317 1.16 -8.20 -19.48
C CYS A 317 -0.09 -8.35 -18.61
N LEU A 318 -1.13 -7.55 -18.85
CA LEU A 318 -2.40 -7.67 -18.14
C LEU A 318 -3.08 -9.02 -18.45
N ALA A 319 -3.12 -9.39 -19.73
CA ALA A 319 -3.70 -10.67 -20.14
C ALA A 319 -2.92 -11.87 -19.56
N LEU A 320 -1.58 -11.82 -19.59
CA LEU A 320 -0.74 -12.86 -19.00
C LEU A 320 -1.00 -13.05 -17.50
N ALA A 321 -1.16 -11.95 -16.75
CA ALA A 321 -1.46 -12.05 -15.33
C ALA A 321 -2.85 -12.66 -15.04
N MET A 322 -3.82 -12.49 -15.94
CA MET A 322 -5.15 -13.13 -15.82
C MET A 322 -5.13 -14.62 -16.19
N GLU A 323 -4.12 -15.06 -16.94
CA GLU A 323 -3.93 -16.46 -17.32
C GLU A 323 -3.20 -17.29 -16.22
N CYS A 324 -2.56 -16.62 -15.25
CA CYS A 324 -1.82 -17.22 -14.12
C CYS A 324 -2.73 -17.51 -12.92
#